data_AF-A0A9D4T467-F1
#
_entry.id   AF-A0A9D4T467-F1
#
_cell.length_a   1.000
_cell.length_b   1.000
_cell.length_c   1.000
_cell.angle_alpha   90.00
_cell.angle_beta   90.00
_cell.angle_gamma   90.00
#
_symmetry.space_group_name_H-M   'P 1'
#
loop_
_entity.id
_entity.type
_entity.pdbx_description
1 polymer ?
#
loop_
_entity_poly.entity_id
_entity_poly.type
_entity_poly.pdbx_seq_one_letter_code
_entity_poly.pdbx_strand_id
1 'polypeptide(L)'
;MLPRRSLRCLRAFHAGATVPETFVRASRLLQPSASTKSDAKQALCKSQKLMLDHGLISSAGPGTFALLPLAMKALESLVNLIDSELQRVGGQKTYFPCLVPSALFKKTGRLDKLGQELFVLKDRKDHDYCLGPISKTECVRIAEGAFKKLEVLRPFEMNCFGIGVTRLLAACLEMLASEDRMQWPLSIAPFRVAIITPKPLVRTRKTAPSRLLSA
;
A
#
# COMPACT_ATOMS: atom_id res chain seq x y z
N MET A 1 15.36 -41.41 -2.01
CA MET A 1 14.18 -41.00 -1.22
C MET A 1 14.64 -40.65 0.19
N LEU A 2 14.71 -39.36 0.54
CA LEU A 2 15.11 -38.93 1.89
C LEU A 2 13.90 -39.04 2.85
N PRO A 3 14.10 -39.51 4.10
CA PRO A 3 13.01 -39.71 5.04
C PRO A 3 12.42 -38.35 5.44
N ARG A 4 11.08 -38.27 5.41
CA ARG A 4 10.31 -37.10 5.83
C ARG A 4 10.52 -36.86 7.33
N ARG A 5 11.49 -36.04 7.71
CA ARG A 5 11.53 -35.43 9.05
C ARG A 5 10.37 -34.45 9.14
N SER A 6 9.42 -34.71 10.04
CA SER A 6 8.40 -33.73 10.39
C SER A 6 9.10 -32.48 10.90
N LEU A 7 8.99 -31.36 10.19
CA LEU A 7 9.29 -30.05 10.74
C LEU A 7 8.27 -29.80 11.86
N ARG A 8 8.62 -30.19 13.10
CA ARG A 8 7.97 -29.61 14.27
C ARG A 8 8.39 -28.14 14.25
N CYS A 9 7.44 -27.27 13.89
CA CYS A 9 7.57 -25.85 14.18
C CYS A 9 7.60 -25.73 15.71
N LEU A 10 8.81 -25.79 16.28
CA LEU A 10 9.03 -25.45 17.67
C LEU A 10 8.63 -23.99 17.80
N ARG A 11 7.58 -23.70 18.57
CA ARG A 11 7.32 -22.35 19.06
C ARG A 11 8.55 -21.92 19.85
N ALA A 12 9.45 -21.19 19.20
CA ALA A 12 10.46 -20.42 19.89
C ALA A 12 9.73 -19.22 20.50
N PHE A 13 9.19 -19.40 21.71
CA PHE A 13 8.90 -18.27 22.57
C PHE A 13 10.25 -17.65 22.94
N HIS A 14 10.64 -16.58 22.25
CA HIS A 14 11.53 -15.61 22.88
C HIS A 14 10.72 -14.94 23.98
N ALA A 15 10.95 -15.38 25.21
CA ALA A 15 10.50 -14.69 26.40
C ALA A 15 11.18 -13.31 26.43
N GLY A 16 10.49 -12.26 25.95
CA GLY A 16 11.04 -10.91 26.00
C GLY A 16 10.50 -9.86 25.02
N ALA A 17 9.60 -10.19 24.09
CA ALA A 17 9.02 -9.19 23.18
C ALA A 17 7.48 -9.19 23.24
N THR A 18 6.90 -8.14 23.81
CA THR A 18 5.47 -7.91 24.01
C THR A 18 4.76 -7.40 22.75
N VAL A 19 4.96 -8.05 21.61
CA VAL A 19 4.06 -7.87 20.45
C VAL A 19 3.72 -9.26 19.93
N PRO A 20 2.47 -9.74 20.06
CA PRO A 20 2.09 -10.97 19.38
C PRO A 20 2.10 -10.69 17.88
N GLU A 21 3.14 -11.14 17.18
CA GLU A 21 3.11 -11.30 15.72
C GLU A 21 1.97 -12.28 15.41
N THR A 22 0.78 -11.74 15.22
CA THR A 22 -0.39 -12.52 14.84
C THR A 22 -0.20 -12.92 13.39
N PHE A 23 0.30 -14.14 13.17
CA PHE A 23 0.34 -14.74 11.85
C PHE A 23 -1.04 -14.63 11.19
N VAL A 24 -1.13 -13.85 10.11
CA VAL A 24 -2.37 -13.70 9.36
C VAL A 24 -2.58 -14.96 8.55
N ARG A 25 -3.65 -15.70 8.87
CA ARG A 25 -4.09 -16.83 8.04
C ARG A 25 -4.71 -16.27 6.77
N ALA A 26 -4.37 -16.84 5.61
CA ALA A 26 -5.00 -16.47 4.34
C ALA A 26 -6.53 -16.56 4.42
N SER A 27 -7.08 -17.54 5.14
CA SER A 27 -8.53 -17.70 5.36
C SER A 27 -9.19 -16.57 6.17
N ARG A 28 -8.42 -15.69 6.79
CA ARG A 28 -8.88 -14.52 7.55
C ARG A 28 -8.48 -13.21 6.87
N LEU A 29 -7.80 -13.27 5.73
CA LEU A 29 -7.43 -12.11 4.94
C LEU A 29 -8.60 -11.74 4.03
N LEU A 30 -8.98 -10.46 4.01
CA LEU A 30 -9.87 -9.94 2.99
C LEU A 30 -9.08 -9.82 1.68
N GLN A 31 -9.21 -10.83 0.83
CA GLN A 31 -8.57 -10.88 -0.48
C GLN A 31 -9.55 -11.44 -1.52
N PRO A 32 -10.41 -10.60 -2.12
CA PRO A 32 -11.32 -10.99 -3.18
C PRO A 32 -10.55 -11.21 -4.50
N SER A 33 -9.79 -12.30 -4.60
CA SER A 33 -8.88 -12.57 -5.73
C SER A 33 -9.53 -13.26 -6.95
N ALA A 34 -10.85 -13.08 -7.15
CA ALA A 34 -11.57 -13.78 -8.23
C ALA A 34 -12.92 -13.18 -8.64
N SER A 35 -13.41 -12.12 -7.99
CA SER A 35 -14.84 -11.74 -8.07
C SER A 35 -15.19 -10.65 -9.10
N THR A 36 -14.22 -10.00 -9.76
CA THR A 36 -14.52 -8.99 -10.79
C THR A 36 -13.77 -9.29 -12.09
N LYS A 37 -14.09 -10.44 -12.72
CA LYS A 37 -13.67 -10.71 -14.11
C LYS A 37 -14.11 -9.60 -15.09
N SER A 38 -15.09 -8.77 -14.72
CA SER A 38 -15.51 -7.58 -15.47
C SER A 38 -14.44 -6.49 -15.47
N ASP A 39 -13.84 -6.21 -14.31
CA ASP A 39 -13.01 -5.03 -14.10
C ASP A 39 -11.58 -5.28 -14.57
N ALA A 40 -11.08 -6.50 -14.39
CA ALA A 40 -9.77 -6.91 -14.90
C ALA A 40 -9.70 -6.92 -16.43
N LYS A 41 -10.83 -7.12 -17.13
CA LYS A 41 -10.90 -7.04 -18.60
C LYS A 41 -10.79 -5.60 -19.13
N GLN A 42 -11.05 -4.60 -18.28
CA GLN A 42 -10.94 -3.19 -18.62
C GLN A 42 -9.63 -2.55 -18.15
N ALA A 43 -8.69 -3.36 -17.63
CA ALA A 43 -7.40 -2.86 -17.16
C ALA A 43 -6.56 -2.29 -18.32
N LEU A 44 -5.98 -1.11 -18.10
CA LEU A 44 -5.19 -0.38 -19.09
C LEU A 44 -3.73 -0.87 -19.16
N CYS A 45 -3.20 -1.35 -18.04
CA CYS A 45 -1.83 -1.84 -17.94
C CYS A 45 -1.74 -3.13 -17.13
N LYS A 46 -0.58 -3.79 -17.21
CA LYS A 46 -0.33 -5.08 -16.59
C LYS A 46 -0.39 -5.02 -15.07
N SER A 47 0.22 -4.00 -14.45
CA SER A 47 0.18 -3.82 -13.01
C SER A 47 -1.24 -3.62 -12.51
N GLN A 48 -2.05 -2.79 -13.19
CA GLN A 48 -3.46 -2.60 -12.83
C GLN A 48 -4.24 -3.92 -12.92
N LYS A 49 -4.07 -4.69 -14.00
CA LYS A 49 -4.71 -5.99 -14.17
C LYS A 49 -4.37 -6.93 -13.01
N LEU A 50 -3.08 -7.09 -12.72
CA LEU A 50 -2.62 -7.97 -11.64
C LEU A 50 -3.07 -7.50 -10.26
N MET A 51 -3.12 -6.18 -10.02
CA MET A 51 -3.59 -5.63 -8.75
C MET A 51 -5.09 -5.88 -8.55
N LEU A 52 -5.89 -5.85 -9.61
CA LEU A 52 -7.31 -6.23 -9.56
C LEU A 52 -7.47 -7.75 -9.37
N ASP A 53 -6.80 -8.55 -10.21
CA ASP A 53 -6.92 -10.01 -10.21
C ASP A 53 -6.52 -10.64 -8.87
N HIS A 54 -5.47 -10.11 -8.23
CA HIS A 54 -4.99 -10.64 -6.96
C HIS A 54 -5.65 -10.00 -5.72
N GLY A 55 -6.67 -9.15 -5.90
CA GLY A 55 -7.39 -8.52 -4.79
C GLY A 55 -6.49 -7.58 -3.97
N LEU A 56 -5.63 -6.82 -4.64
CA LEU A 56 -4.83 -5.75 -4.05
C LEU A 56 -5.56 -4.41 -4.08
N ILE A 57 -6.37 -4.18 -5.12
CA ILE A 57 -7.20 -2.97 -5.24
C ILE A 57 -8.63 -3.33 -5.64
N SER A 58 -9.55 -2.44 -5.32
CA SER A 58 -10.93 -2.48 -5.80
C SER A 58 -11.29 -1.13 -6.43
N SER A 59 -11.98 -1.14 -7.56
CA SER A 59 -12.50 0.09 -8.17
C SER A 59 -13.57 0.72 -7.26
N ALA A 60 -13.45 2.02 -7.01
CA ALA A 60 -14.45 2.82 -6.29
C ALA A 60 -15.15 3.84 -7.23
N GLY A 61 -14.62 4.01 -8.44
CA GLY A 61 -15.11 4.95 -9.46
C GLY A 61 -14.02 5.24 -10.50
N PRO A 62 -14.31 6.06 -11.53
CA PRO A 62 -13.32 6.47 -12.51
C PRO A 62 -12.13 7.17 -11.85
N GLY A 63 -10.94 6.58 -11.95
CA GLY A 63 -9.72 7.12 -11.35
C GLY A 63 -9.60 6.96 -9.83
N THR A 64 -10.56 6.32 -9.15
CA THR A 64 -10.54 6.11 -7.70
C THR A 64 -10.53 4.62 -7.35
N PHE A 65 -9.59 4.23 -6.48
CA PHE A 65 -9.39 2.84 -6.08
C PHE A 65 -9.25 2.73 -4.56
N ALA A 66 -9.86 1.69 -4.00
CA ALA A 66 -9.62 1.27 -2.63
C ALA A 66 -8.41 0.33 -2.60
N LEU A 67 -7.45 0.62 -1.72
CA LEU A 67 -6.34 -0.30 -1.43
C LEU A 67 -6.82 -1.35 -0.43
N LEU A 68 -6.72 -2.62 -0.81
CA LEU A 68 -7.08 -3.75 0.03
C LEU A 68 -5.94 -4.11 0.99
N PRO A 69 -6.18 -4.92 2.04
CA PRO A 69 -5.20 -5.13 3.11
C PRO A 69 -3.81 -5.56 2.66
N LEU A 70 -3.72 -6.38 1.59
CA LEU A 70 -2.44 -6.81 1.04
C LEU A 70 -1.66 -5.65 0.42
N ALA A 71 -2.34 -4.76 -0.30
CA ALA A 71 -1.71 -3.58 -0.91
C ALA A 71 -1.34 -2.54 0.14
N MET A 72 -2.18 -2.37 1.17
CA MET A 72 -1.86 -1.49 2.30
C MET A 72 -0.59 -1.91 3.01
N LYS A 73 -0.39 -3.21 3.29
CA LYS A 73 0.85 -3.71 3.88
C LYS A 73 2.09 -3.44 3.02
N ALA A 74 1.96 -3.65 1.71
CA ALA A 74 3.06 -3.39 0.78
C ALA A 74 3.37 -1.89 0.69
N LEU A 75 2.33 -1.04 0.67
CA LEU A 75 2.46 0.41 0.68
C LEU A 75 3.13 0.91 1.95
N GLU A 76 2.72 0.43 3.13
CA GLU A 76 3.34 0.78 4.42
C GLU A 76 4.82 0.38 4.45
N SER A 77 5.15 -0.80 3.92
CA SER A 77 6.55 -1.26 3.82
C SER A 77 7.38 -0.36 2.90
N LEU A 78 6.81 0.07 1.78
CA LEU A 78 7.43 1.04 0.87
C LEU A 78 7.61 2.41 1.52
N VAL A 79 6.60 2.92 2.23
CA VAL A 79 6.68 4.19 2.98
C VAL A 79 7.78 4.11 4.03
N ASN A 80 7.86 3.02 4.80
CA ASN A 80 8.88 2.83 5.82
C ASN A 80 10.29 2.78 5.23
N LEU A 81 10.46 2.14 4.06
CA LEU A 81 11.73 2.13 3.34
C LEU A 81 12.14 3.55 2.95
N ILE A 82 11.25 4.30 2.31
CA ILE A 82 11.52 5.69 1.90
C ILE A 82 11.84 6.56 3.10
N ASP A 83 11.05 6.45 4.18
CA ASP A 83 11.27 7.20 5.41
C ASP A 83 12.65 6.90 6.01
N SER A 84 13.04 5.63 6.05
CA SER A 84 14.34 5.23 6.59
C SER A 84 15.51 5.82 5.79
N GLU A 85 15.44 5.81 4.46
CA GLU A 85 16.49 6.37 3.60
C GLU A 85 16.53 7.90 3.67
N LEU A 86 15.37 8.56 3.72
CA LEU A 86 15.31 10.02 3.88
C LEU A 86 15.80 10.47 5.27
N GLN A 87 15.51 9.73 6.32
CA GLN A 87 16.01 10.05 7.66
C GLN A 87 17.53 9.88 7.76
N ARG A 88 18.12 8.91 7.04
CA ARG A 88 19.58 8.73 7.01
C ARG A 88 20.32 9.93 6.44
N VAL A 89 19.71 10.69 5.54
CA VAL A 89 20.27 11.95 5.01
C VAL A 89 19.83 13.18 5.82
N GLY A 90 19.24 12.99 7.01
CA GLY A 90 18.78 14.07 7.89
C GLY A 90 17.42 14.66 7.53
N GLY A 91 16.67 14.01 6.63
CA GLY A 91 15.33 14.45 6.22
C GLY A 91 14.30 14.33 7.34
N GLN A 92 13.42 15.33 7.44
CA GLN A 92 12.32 15.35 8.40
C GLN A 92 10.99 15.17 7.68
N LYS A 93 10.23 14.15 8.10
CA LYS A 93 8.92 13.86 7.52
C LYS A 93 7.84 14.76 8.11
N THR A 94 7.07 15.40 7.24
CA THR A 94 5.93 16.25 7.62
C THR A 94 4.68 15.84 6.85
N TYR A 95 3.53 15.87 7.51
CA TYR A 95 2.23 15.62 6.88
C TYR A 95 1.45 16.93 6.73
N PHE A 96 0.86 17.14 5.56
CA PHE A 96 0.09 18.34 5.25
C PHE A 96 -1.37 17.98 4.97
N PRO A 97 -2.32 18.89 5.27
CA PRO A 97 -3.72 18.68 4.90
C PRO A 97 -3.88 18.60 3.38
N CYS A 98 -4.75 17.71 2.91
CA CYS A 98 -5.10 17.60 1.49
C CYS A 98 -6.01 18.75 1.02
N LEU A 99 -6.85 19.26 1.93
CA LEU A 99 -7.74 20.38 1.67
C LEU A 99 -7.06 21.67 2.14
N VAL A 100 -6.79 22.58 1.21
CA VAL A 100 -5.98 23.78 1.46
C VAL A 100 -6.69 25.05 0.96
N PRO A 101 -6.54 26.19 1.64
CA PRO A 101 -7.20 27.43 1.23
C PRO A 101 -6.75 27.87 -0.17
N SER A 102 -7.70 28.17 -1.06
CA SER A 102 -7.41 28.55 -2.45
C SER A 102 -6.62 29.86 -2.57
N ALA A 103 -6.66 30.71 -1.54
CA ALA A 103 -5.89 31.95 -1.47
C ALA A 103 -4.38 31.74 -1.70
N LEU A 104 -3.82 30.60 -1.27
CA LEU A 104 -2.40 30.28 -1.45
C LEU A 104 -2.06 29.98 -2.91
N PHE A 105 -2.98 29.34 -3.64
CA PHE A 105 -2.82 29.03 -5.06
C PHE A 105 -3.07 30.26 -5.94
N LYS A 106 -3.95 31.18 -5.50
CA LYS A 106 -4.13 32.50 -6.13
C LYS A 106 -2.85 33.33 -6.04
N LYS A 107 -2.23 33.40 -4.85
CA LYS A 107 -0.95 34.13 -4.65
C LYS A 107 0.19 33.65 -5.54
N THR A 108 0.22 32.35 -5.85
CA THR A 108 1.27 31.75 -6.70
C THR A 108 0.92 31.72 -8.19
N GLY A 109 -0.26 32.22 -8.58
CA GLY A 109 -0.77 32.14 -9.96
C GLY A 109 -0.99 30.71 -10.46
N ARG A 110 -1.05 29.73 -9.54
CA ARG A 110 -1.23 28.32 -9.89
C ARG A 110 -2.68 27.94 -10.09
N LEU A 111 -3.60 28.68 -9.45
CA LEU A 111 -5.03 28.43 -9.60
C LEU A 111 -5.45 28.54 -11.07
N ASP A 112 -5.03 29.61 -11.75
CA ASP A 112 -5.39 29.86 -13.16
C ASP A 112 -4.67 28.91 -14.12
N LYS A 113 -3.41 28.55 -13.80
CA LYS A 113 -2.60 27.64 -14.62
C LYS A 113 -3.08 26.19 -14.58
N LEU A 114 -3.51 25.71 -13.40
CA LEU A 114 -4.01 24.34 -13.24
C LEU A 114 -5.45 24.21 -13.76
N GLY A 115 -6.22 25.29 -13.76
CA GLY A 115 -7.53 25.35 -14.40
C GLY A 115 -8.46 24.23 -13.90
N GLN A 116 -8.98 23.44 -14.85
CA GLN A 116 -9.99 22.40 -14.60
C GLN A 116 -9.45 21.16 -13.87
N GLU A 117 -8.13 20.96 -13.83
CA GLU A 117 -7.51 19.81 -13.13
C GLU A 117 -7.56 19.97 -11.60
N LEU A 118 -7.74 21.21 -11.11
CA LEU A 118 -7.75 21.50 -9.70
C LEU A 118 -9.19 21.44 -9.18
N PHE A 119 -9.45 20.50 -8.26
CA PHE A 119 -10.71 20.50 -7.53
C PHE A 119 -10.78 21.71 -6.62
N VAL A 120 -11.76 22.58 -6.88
CA VAL A 120 -12.11 23.73 -6.04
C VAL A 120 -13.47 23.47 -5.43
N LEU A 121 -13.60 23.71 -4.13
CA LEU A 121 -14.85 23.59 -3.39
C LEU A 121 -15.02 24.76 -2.45
N LYS A 122 -16.27 25.00 -2.07
CA LYS A 122 -16.63 25.96 -1.05
C LYS A 122 -17.09 25.25 0.21
N ASP A 123 -16.68 25.75 1.37
CA ASP A 123 -17.22 25.27 2.63
C ASP A 123 -18.61 25.88 2.91
N ARG A 124 -19.21 25.49 4.04
CA ARG A 124 -20.51 26.01 4.50
C ARG A 124 -20.54 27.51 4.82
N LYS A 125 -19.38 28.17 4.90
CA LYS A 125 -19.22 29.60 5.16
C LYS A 125 -18.77 30.37 3.91
N ASP A 126 -18.91 29.77 2.73
CA ASP A 126 -18.51 30.33 1.44
C ASP A 126 -17.00 30.59 1.31
N HIS A 127 -16.17 29.86 2.06
CA HIS A 127 -14.72 29.93 1.91
C HIS A 127 -14.21 28.98 0.81
N ASP A 128 -13.38 29.51 -0.07
CA ASP A 128 -12.76 28.75 -1.16
C ASP A 128 -11.61 27.86 -0.65
N TYR A 129 -11.74 26.56 -0.91
CA TYR A 129 -10.69 25.57 -0.72
C TYR A 129 -10.40 24.84 -2.03
N CYS A 130 -9.23 24.22 -2.10
CA CYS A 130 -8.86 23.32 -3.19
C CYS A 130 -8.26 22.03 -2.65
N LEU A 131 -8.44 20.94 -3.39
CA LEU A 131 -7.73 19.69 -3.14
C LEU A 131 -6.33 19.84 -3.71
N GLY A 132 -5.34 20.05 -2.83
CA GLY A 132 -3.97 20.34 -3.25
C GLY A 132 -3.31 19.13 -3.91
N PRO A 133 -2.98 19.16 -5.22
CA PRO A 133 -2.34 18.02 -5.89
C PRO A 133 -0.89 17.83 -5.42
N ILE A 134 -0.25 18.91 -4.97
CA ILE A 134 1.14 18.93 -4.50
C ILE A 134 1.23 19.89 -3.31
N SER A 135 1.71 19.39 -2.16
CA SER A 135 1.80 20.16 -0.90
C SER A 135 2.90 21.25 -0.89
N LYS A 136 3.60 21.48 -2.01
CA LYS A 136 4.68 22.47 -2.13
C LYS A 136 4.26 23.87 -1.65
N THR A 137 3.03 24.29 -1.96
CA THR A 137 2.52 25.61 -1.54
C THR A 137 2.37 25.72 -0.02
N GLU A 138 1.96 24.65 0.67
CA GLU A 138 1.88 24.62 2.13
C GLU A 138 3.26 24.60 2.79
N CYS A 139 4.21 23.85 2.22
CA CYS A 139 5.61 23.85 2.68
C CYS A 139 6.19 25.27 2.65
N VAL A 140 5.98 26.01 1.55
CA VAL A 140 6.44 27.40 1.43
C VAL A 140 5.78 28.28 2.48
N ARG A 141 4.46 28.16 2.71
CA ARG A 141 3.77 28.96 3.72
C ARG A 141 4.33 28.72 5.14
N ILE A 142 4.61 27.47 5.50
CA ILE A 142 5.16 27.13 6.82
C ILE A 142 6.61 27.60 6.92
N ALA A 143 7.41 27.41 5.87
CA ALA A 143 8.78 27.91 5.81
C ALA A 143 8.79 29.44 5.94
N GLU A 144 7.97 30.17 5.18
CA GLU A 144 7.83 31.62 5.33
C GLU A 144 7.48 31.99 6.77
N GLY A 145 6.48 31.34 7.38
CA GLY A 145 6.11 31.61 8.78
C GLY A 145 7.24 31.36 9.79
N ALA A 146 8.00 30.28 9.62
CA ALA A 146 9.09 29.90 10.52
C ALA A 146 10.36 30.74 10.32
N PHE A 147 10.69 31.05 9.07
CA PHE A 147 11.95 31.70 8.69
C PHE A 147 11.84 33.23 8.53
N LYS A 148 10.64 33.83 8.59
CA LYS A 148 10.47 35.31 8.52
C LYS A 148 11.25 36.09 9.58
N LYS A 149 11.57 35.46 10.71
CA LYS A 149 12.29 36.06 11.84
C LYS A 149 13.81 35.85 11.78
N LEU A 150 14.32 35.10 10.81
CA LEU A 150 15.74 34.84 10.68
C LEU A 150 16.36 35.89 9.76
N GLU A 151 17.34 36.63 10.28
CA GLU A 151 18.10 37.63 9.49
C GLU A 151 18.99 37.00 8.41
N VAL A 152 19.21 35.67 8.49
CA VAL A 152 20.04 34.92 7.56
C VAL A 152 19.16 34.13 6.60
N LEU A 153 19.30 34.42 5.30
CA LEU A 153 18.69 33.65 4.23
C LEU A 153 19.29 32.24 4.21
N ARG A 154 18.48 31.21 4.51
CA ARG A 154 18.85 29.81 4.32
C ARG A 154 18.01 29.20 3.19
N PRO A 155 18.61 28.51 2.21
CA PRO A 155 17.85 27.79 1.19
C PRO A 155 17.01 26.70 1.86
N PHE A 156 15.70 26.72 1.60
CA PHE A 156 14.77 25.70 2.06
C PHE A 156 14.59 24.66 0.94
N GLU A 157 15.32 23.56 1.03
CA GLU A 157 15.23 22.46 0.09
C GLU A 157 14.06 21.55 0.46
N MET A 158 13.10 21.40 -0.47
CA MET A 158 11.99 20.46 -0.31
C MET A 158 12.01 19.44 -1.44
N ASN A 159 12.15 18.17 -1.08
CA ASN A 159 12.07 17.05 -2.01
C ASN A 159 10.61 16.72 -2.28
N CYS A 160 9.99 17.45 -3.19
CA CYS A 160 8.64 17.15 -3.66
C CYS A 160 8.71 16.69 -5.13
N PHE A 161 8.94 15.38 -5.33
CA PHE A 161 9.02 14.79 -6.66
C PHE A 161 7.66 14.58 -7.33
N GLY A 162 6.55 14.84 -6.62
CA GLY A 162 5.19 14.69 -7.17
C GLY A 162 4.79 13.26 -7.55
N ILE A 163 5.65 12.26 -7.30
CA ILE A 163 5.37 10.85 -7.51
C ILE A 163 4.69 10.33 -6.25
N GLY A 164 3.39 10.07 -6.33
CA GLY A 164 2.67 9.43 -5.23
C GLY A 164 3.27 8.07 -4.90
N VAL A 165 3.47 7.78 -3.61
CA VAL A 165 4.04 6.49 -3.15
C VAL A 165 3.18 5.31 -3.64
N THR A 166 1.88 5.52 -3.79
CA THR A 166 0.94 4.57 -4.40
C THR A 166 1.25 4.28 -5.88
N ARG A 167 1.68 5.30 -6.66
CA ARG A 167 2.14 5.10 -8.04
C ARG A 167 3.47 4.37 -8.10
N LEU A 168 4.37 4.64 -7.15
CA LEU A 168 5.64 3.91 -7.07
C LEU A 168 5.41 2.42 -6.82
N LEU A 169 4.45 2.07 -5.96
CA LEU A 169 4.03 0.68 -5.74
C LEU A 169 3.58 0.00 -7.04
N ALA A 170 2.68 0.66 -7.80
CA ALA A 170 2.20 0.16 -9.07
C ALA A 170 3.33 0.05 -10.12
N ALA A 171 4.24 1.03 -10.16
CA ALA A 171 5.39 1.02 -11.06
C ALA A 171 6.36 -0.13 -10.76
N CYS A 172 6.64 -0.42 -9.47
CA CYS A 172 7.43 -1.59 -9.08
C CYS A 172 6.80 -2.88 -9.59
N LEU A 173 5.47 -3.01 -9.48
CA LEU A 173 4.76 -4.17 -10.00
C LEU A 173 4.79 -4.25 -11.52
N GLU A 174 4.62 -3.14 -12.23
CA GLU A 174 4.70 -3.08 -13.69
C GLU A 174 6.07 -3.59 -14.18
N MET A 175 7.15 -3.16 -13.53
CA MET A 175 8.52 -3.51 -13.93
C MET A 175 8.92 -4.95 -13.58
N LEU A 176 8.45 -5.48 -12.44
CA LEU A 176 8.91 -6.76 -11.91
C LEU A 176 7.96 -7.92 -12.23
N ALA A 177 6.68 -7.65 -12.46
CA ALA A 177 5.73 -8.73 -12.70
C ALA A 177 5.99 -9.46 -14.02
N SER A 178 5.75 -10.77 -14.03
CA SER A 178 5.52 -11.54 -15.26
C SER A 178 4.05 -11.41 -15.67
N GLU A 179 3.67 -11.88 -16.87
CA GLU A 179 2.29 -11.74 -17.41
C GLU A 179 1.19 -12.14 -16.42
N ASP A 180 1.36 -13.25 -15.71
CA ASP A 180 0.37 -13.79 -14.77
C ASP A 180 0.88 -13.90 -13.33
N ARG A 181 2.03 -13.28 -13.02
CA ARG A 181 2.65 -13.42 -11.69
C ARG A 181 3.16 -12.10 -11.17
N MET A 182 2.66 -11.73 -10.00
CA MET A 182 3.20 -10.63 -9.24
C MET A 182 4.53 -11.00 -8.57
N GLN A 183 5.55 -10.17 -8.78
CA GLN A 183 6.85 -10.30 -8.11
C GLN A 183 7.08 -9.08 -7.23
N TRP A 184 7.30 -9.33 -5.94
CA TRP A 184 7.59 -8.28 -4.96
C TRP A 184 9.07 -8.24 -4.63
N PRO A 185 9.70 -7.05 -4.58
CA PRO A 185 10.95 -6.88 -3.87
C PRO A 185 10.77 -7.27 -2.40
N LEU A 186 11.76 -7.93 -1.81
CA LEU A 186 11.71 -8.35 -0.40
C LEU A 186 11.48 -7.19 0.58
N SER A 187 11.93 -5.99 0.23
CA SER A 187 11.79 -4.78 1.04
C SER A 187 10.35 -4.27 1.14
N ILE A 188 9.50 -4.55 0.15
CA ILE A 188 8.11 -4.06 0.09
C ILE A 188 7.09 -5.19 0.01
N ALA A 189 7.54 -6.44 0.07
CA ALA A 189 6.66 -7.60 0.02
C ALA A 189 5.70 -7.59 1.24
N PRO A 190 4.39 -7.79 1.04
CA PRO A 190 3.40 -7.73 2.11
C PRO A 190 3.58 -8.84 3.17
N PHE A 191 4.23 -9.94 2.79
CA PHE A 191 4.67 -11.00 3.66
C PHE A 191 6.06 -11.46 3.23
N ARG A 192 6.96 -11.67 4.20
CA ARG A 192 8.31 -12.20 3.93
C ARG A 192 8.32 -13.71 3.71
N VAL A 193 7.44 -14.44 4.39
CA VAL A 193 7.31 -15.90 4.31
C VAL A 193 5.84 -16.27 4.25
N ALA A 194 5.48 -17.09 3.26
CA ALA A 194 4.15 -17.70 3.15
C ALA A 194 4.25 -19.20 3.46
N ILE A 195 3.50 -19.67 4.46
CA ILE A 195 3.46 -21.09 4.83
C ILE A 195 2.19 -21.70 4.25
N ILE A 196 2.35 -22.59 3.28
CA ILE A 196 1.26 -23.38 2.69
C ILE A 196 1.29 -24.76 3.31
N THR A 197 0.32 -25.06 4.17
CA THR A 197 0.17 -26.42 4.69
C THR A 197 -0.35 -27.34 3.59
N PRO A 198 0.21 -28.54 3.40
CA PRO A 198 -0.34 -29.50 2.45
C PRO A 198 -1.80 -29.81 2.82
N LYS A 199 -2.65 -29.97 1.80
CA LYS A 199 -4.04 -30.41 1.99
C LYS A 199 -4.00 -31.68 2.86
N PRO A 200 -4.74 -31.77 3.97
CA PRO A 200 -4.81 -33.02 4.71
C PRO A 200 -5.28 -34.10 3.73
N LEU A 201 -4.49 -35.15 3.58
CA LEU A 201 -4.91 -36.34 2.86
C LEU A 201 -6.17 -36.83 3.59
N VAL A 202 -7.34 -36.59 3.01
CA VAL A 202 -8.55 -37.29 3.39
C VAL A 202 -8.26 -38.74 3.02
N ARG A 203 -7.69 -39.51 3.95
CA ARG A 203 -7.75 -40.96 3.91
C ARG A 203 -9.23 -41.28 4.05
N THR A 204 -9.92 -41.45 2.92
CA THR A 204 -11.14 -42.22 2.89
C THR A 204 -10.76 -43.58 3.46
N ARG A 205 -11.10 -43.83 4.74
CA ARG A 205 -11.18 -45.20 5.24
C ARG A 205 -12.26 -45.84 4.37
N LYS A 206 -11.86 -46.54 3.31
CA LYS A 206 -12.69 -47.60 2.77
C LYS A 206 -12.92 -48.53 3.95
N THR A 207 -14.10 -48.47 4.54
CA THR A 207 -14.58 -49.47 5.47
C THR A 207 -14.46 -50.81 4.75
N ALA A 208 -13.48 -51.62 5.16
CA ALA A 208 -13.47 -53.02 4.77
C ALA A 208 -14.77 -53.64 5.32
N PRO A 209 -15.50 -54.45 4.53
CA PRO A 209 -16.72 -55.08 5.02
C PRO A 209 -16.35 -55.94 6.23
N SER A 210 -16.99 -55.67 7.35
CA SER A 210 -16.93 -56.49 8.55
C SER A 210 -17.47 -57.88 8.22
N ARG A 211 -16.60 -58.81 7.83
CA ARG A 211 -16.90 -60.24 7.92
C ARG A 211 -16.94 -60.57 9.41
N LEU A 212 -18.16 -60.68 9.93
CA LEU A 212 -18.48 -61.43 11.14
C LEU A 212 -17.90 -62.84 10.97
N LEU A 213 -16.84 -63.16 11.70
CA LEU A 213 -16.51 -64.51 12.10
C LEU A 213 -17.08 -64.68 13.51
N SER A 214 -18.33 -65.14 13.59
CA SER A 214 -18.83 -65.85 14.76
C SER A 214 -18.40 -67.31 14.63
N ALA A 215 -18.02 -67.88 15.78
CA ALA A 215 -17.74 -69.30 16.01
C ALA A 215 -18.85 -70.23 15.51
#